data_AF-A0A919WJ44-F1
#
_entry.id   AF-A0A919WJ44-F1
#
_cell.length_a   1.000
_cell.length_b   1.000
_cell.length_c   1.000
_cell.angle_alpha   90.00
_cell.angle_beta   90.00
_cell.angle_gamma   90.00
#
_symmetry.space_group_name_H-M   'P 1'
#
loop_
_entity.id
_entity.type
_entity.pdbx_description
1 polymer ?
#
loop_
_entity_poly.entity_id
_entity_poly.type
_entity_poly.pdbx_seq_one_letter_code
_entity_poly.pdbx_strand_id
1 'polypeptide(L)'
;MKKGLLVLMIGFSLIYFSSCGSKVNTIPSEVHKDFLIPSNAVKSSDYVFTNKKLAKSVEYKISGAASPKSFFNSAEYIEDLEKKGWKEINQEGSMKIYSNGKETVWLELNEEDVTISLLK
;
A
#
# COMPACT_ATOMS: atom_id res chain seq x y z
N MET A 1 -37.36 -44.84 -20.83
CA MET A 1 -37.59 -44.05 -22.06
C MET A 1 -37.84 -42.60 -21.68
N LYS A 2 -37.26 -41.66 -22.45
CA LYS A 2 -37.44 -40.19 -22.44
C LYS A 2 -36.65 -39.47 -21.33
N LYS A 3 -35.50 -38.85 -21.68
CA LYS A 3 -35.32 -37.45 -22.18
C LYS A 3 -35.58 -36.44 -21.04
N GLY A 4 -34.71 -35.52 -20.67
CA GLY A 4 -33.44 -35.11 -21.25
C GLY A 4 -32.80 -33.96 -20.44
N LEU A 5 -31.54 -33.75 -20.76
CA LEU A 5 -30.73 -32.53 -20.68
C LEU A 5 -31.45 -31.23 -20.25
N LEU A 6 -31.01 -30.63 -19.14
CA LEU A 6 -31.16 -29.19 -18.89
C LEU A 6 -29.78 -28.62 -18.52
N VAL A 7 -29.06 -28.15 -19.54
CA VAL A 7 -27.82 -27.37 -19.38
C VAL A 7 -28.24 -25.96 -18.98
N LEU A 8 -28.02 -25.60 -17.71
CA LEU A 8 -28.22 -24.25 -17.23
C LEU A 8 -26.96 -23.43 -17.53
N MET A 9 -26.96 -22.73 -18.67
CA MET A 9 -25.93 -21.73 -18.98
C MET A 9 -26.11 -20.50 -18.08
N ILE A 10 -25.38 -20.46 -16.97
CA ILE A 10 -25.19 -19.22 -16.22
C ILE A 10 -24.07 -18.45 -16.91
N GLY A 11 -24.48 -17.54 -17.80
CA GLY A 11 -23.61 -16.55 -18.40
C GLY A 11 -23.12 -15.57 -17.33
N PHE A 12 -21.96 -15.88 -16.75
CA PHE A 12 -21.25 -14.99 -15.85
C PHE A 12 -20.54 -13.92 -16.69
N SER A 13 -21.30 -12.90 -17.11
CA SER A 13 -20.76 -11.70 -17.75
C SER A 13 -20.05 -10.86 -16.69
N LEU A 14 -18.79 -11.23 -16.40
CA LEU A 14 -17.85 -10.40 -15.66
C LEU A 14 -17.44 -9.24 -16.59
N ILE A 15 -18.21 -8.15 -16.53
CA ILE A 15 -17.78 -6.86 -17.02
C ILE A 15 -16.67 -6.39 -16.09
N TYR A 16 -15.43 -6.77 -16.41
CA TYR A 16 -14.23 -6.13 -15.87
C TYR A 16 -14.22 -4.71 -16.43
N PHE A 17 -14.79 -3.76 -15.67
CA PHE A 17 -14.49 -2.35 -15.85
C PHE A 17 -12.99 -2.18 -15.66
N SER A 18 -12.26 -2.14 -16.78
CA SER A 18 -10.88 -1.68 -16.81
C SER A 18 -10.91 -0.18 -16.62
N SER A 19 -11.07 0.26 -15.37
CA SER A 19 -10.77 1.62 -14.97
C SER A 19 -9.28 1.82 -15.25
N CYS A 20 -8.97 2.44 -16.37
CA CYS A 20 -7.63 2.92 -16.67
C CYS A 20 -7.42 4.16 -15.79
N GLY A 21 -7.16 3.92 -14.50
CA GLY A 21 -6.68 4.93 -13.57
C GLY A 21 -5.28 5.34 -14.00
N SER A 22 -5.03 6.65 -14.08
CA SER A 22 -3.71 7.20 -14.32
C SER A 22 -2.73 6.66 -13.30
N LYS A 23 -1.85 5.73 -13.71
CA LYS A 23 -0.99 5.02 -12.78
C LYS A 23 -0.19 5.97 -11.90
N VAL A 24 -0.36 5.91 -10.58
CA VAL A 24 0.47 6.65 -9.63
C VAL A 24 1.88 6.06 -9.69
N ASN A 25 2.87 6.87 -10.04
CA ASN A 25 4.24 6.39 -10.19
C ASN A 25 4.87 6.12 -8.82
N THR A 26 5.14 4.85 -8.53
CA THR A 26 5.68 4.37 -7.25
C THR A 26 7.05 3.73 -7.40
N ILE A 27 7.84 3.75 -6.32
CA ILE A 27 9.13 3.05 -6.21
C ILE A 27 9.15 2.20 -4.94
N PRO A 28 10.00 1.16 -4.86
CA PRO A 28 10.24 0.43 -3.62
C PRO A 28 10.71 1.35 -2.49
N SER A 29 10.17 1.17 -1.29
CA SER A 29 10.73 1.77 -0.10
C SER A 29 12.08 1.14 0.25
N GLU A 30 12.95 1.90 0.91
CA GLU A 30 14.15 1.31 1.51
C GLU A 30 13.81 0.35 2.66
N VAL A 31 12.65 0.47 3.28
CA VAL A 31 12.25 -0.35 4.44
C VAL A 31 11.96 -1.78 3.99
N HIS A 32 11.19 -1.94 2.92
CA HIS A 32 10.88 -3.22 2.31
C HIS A 32 10.62 -3.06 0.81
N LYS A 33 11.21 -3.93 -0.02
CA LYS A 33 11.17 -3.84 -1.49
C LYS A 33 9.77 -3.89 -2.11
N ASP A 34 8.84 -4.54 -1.42
CA ASP A 34 7.43 -4.67 -1.85
C ASP A 34 6.51 -3.68 -1.13
N PHE A 35 7.03 -2.83 -0.26
CA PHE A 35 6.27 -1.73 0.32
C PHE A 35 6.60 -0.46 -0.48
N LEU A 36 5.59 0.18 -1.05
CA LEU A 36 5.76 1.21 -2.09
C LEU A 36 5.71 2.62 -1.50
N ILE A 37 6.43 3.54 -2.13
CA ILE A 37 6.38 4.99 -1.87
C ILE A 37 6.21 5.76 -3.17
N PRO A 38 5.75 7.02 -3.11
CA PRO A 38 5.73 7.90 -4.28
C PRO A 38 7.13 8.02 -4.91
N SER A 39 7.21 8.06 -6.24
CA SER A 39 8.48 8.25 -6.96
C SER A 39 9.17 9.60 -6.72
N ASN A 40 8.43 10.61 -6.26
CA ASN A 40 8.91 11.93 -5.84
C ASN A 40 9.29 12.00 -4.35
N ALA A 41 9.23 10.88 -3.62
CA ALA A 41 9.65 10.82 -2.22
C ALA A 41 11.18 10.93 -2.12
N VAL A 42 11.65 11.82 -1.24
CA VAL A 42 13.07 12.03 -0.95
C VAL A 42 13.33 11.61 0.49
N LYS A 43 14.28 10.71 0.69
CA LYS A 43 14.67 10.27 2.02
C LYS A 43 15.23 11.42 2.85
N SER A 44 14.76 11.51 4.09
CA SER A 44 15.26 12.47 5.07
C SER A 44 16.67 12.07 5.53
N SER A 45 17.64 12.98 5.41
CA SER A 45 19.06 12.71 5.76
C SER A 45 19.35 12.78 7.26
N ASP A 46 18.49 13.46 8.00
CA ASP A 46 18.57 13.80 9.41
C ASP A 46 17.79 12.82 10.31
N TYR A 47 17.04 11.90 9.71
CA TYR A 47 16.27 10.91 10.44
C TYR A 47 17.15 9.80 11.05
N VAL A 48 17.17 9.74 12.39
CA VAL A 48 17.82 8.67 13.16
C VAL A 48 16.79 7.97 14.03
N PHE A 49 16.55 6.68 13.78
CA PHE A 49 15.70 5.87 14.65
C PHE A 49 16.53 5.08 15.66
N THR A 50 16.10 5.06 16.92
CA THR A 50 16.78 4.36 18.03
C THR A 50 15.92 3.28 18.69
N ASN A 51 14.72 3.05 18.18
CA ASN A 51 13.77 2.10 18.76
C ASN A 51 14.22 0.64 18.54
N LYS A 52 14.57 -0.05 19.63
CA LYS A 52 15.04 -1.45 19.60
C LYS A 52 14.01 -2.45 19.07
N LYS A 53 12.72 -2.10 19.05
CA LYS A 53 11.63 -2.95 18.52
C LYS A 53 11.50 -2.89 17.00
N LEU A 54 12.16 -1.94 16.34
CA LEU A 54 12.11 -1.77 14.88
C LEU A 54 13.35 -2.38 14.24
N ALA A 55 13.14 -3.15 13.18
CA ALA A 55 14.21 -3.72 12.36
C ALA A 55 14.83 -2.63 11.47
N LYS A 56 13.98 -1.75 10.93
CA LYS A 56 14.37 -0.63 10.08
C LYS A 56 13.31 0.47 10.14
N SER A 57 13.71 1.73 10.12
CA SER A 57 12.80 2.86 9.93
C SER A 57 13.43 3.90 9.00
N VAL A 58 12.61 4.50 8.13
CA VAL A 58 13.02 5.55 7.21
C VAL A 58 11.90 6.58 7.09
N GLU A 59 12.27 7.85 7.18
CA GLU A 59 11.41 9.00 6.89
C GLU A 59 11.65 9.50 5.47
N TYR A 60 10.55 9.87 4.78
CA TYR A 60 10.57 10.46 3.45
C TYR A 60 9.78 11.76 3.45
N LYS A 61 10.36 12.80 2.84
CA LYS A 61 9.66 14.03 2.48
C LYS A 61 9.03 13.85 1.11
N ILE A 62 7.75 14.19 0.97
CA ILE A 62 7.04 14.08 -0.30
C ILE A 62 6.78 15.49 -0.83
N SER A 63 7.45 15.84 -1.92
CA SER A 63 7.36 17.18 -2.52
C SER A 63 6.36 17.19 -3.67
N GLY A 64 5.38 18.11 -3.67
CA GLY A 64 4.44 18.27 -4.78
C GLY A 64 2.99 18.53 -4.35
N ALA A 65 2.06 18.44 -5.31
CA ALA A 65 0.66 18.85 -5.13
C ALA A 65 -0.21 17.86 -4.32
N ALA A 66 0.22 16.60 -4.20
CA ALA A 66 -0.50 15.60 -3.41
C ALA A 66 0.17 15.46 -2.04
N SER A 67 -0.57 15.75 -0.97
CA SER A 67 -0.10 15.49 0.40
C SER A 67 0.16 13.99 0.60
N PRO A 68 1.07 13.59 1.51
CA PRO A 68 1.27 12.20 1.89
C PRO A 68 -0.06 11.49 2.16
N LYS A 69 -0.93 12.15 2.94
CA LYS A 69 -2.26 11.65 3.27
C LYS A 69 -3.12 11.37 2.04
N SER A 70 -3.08 12.22 1.00
CA SER A 70 -3.86 11.97 -0.21
C SER A 70 -3.34 10.77 -1.00
N PHE A 71 -2.02 10.59 -1.07
CA PHE A 71 -1.40 9.48 -1.80
C PHE A 71 -1.68 8.14 -1.12
N PHE A 72 -1.37 8.03 0.18
CA PHE A 72 -1.45 6.77 0.94
C PHE A 72 -2.89 6.33 1.27
N ASN A 73 -3.88 7.19 1.02
CA ASN A 73 -5.31 6.84 1.08
C ASN A 73 -5.95 6.68 -0.30
N SER A 74 -5.19 6.82 -1.39
CA SER A 74 -5.73 6.59 -2.73
C SER A 74 -6.05 5.11 -2.91
N ALA A 75 -7.21 4.83 -3.52
CA ALA A 75 -7.63 3.45 -3.80
C ALA A 75 -6.59 2.71 -4.64
N GLU A 76 -5.99 3.41 -5.60
CA GLU A 76 -4.96 2.85 -6.48
C GLU A 76 -3.71 2.38 -5.72
N TYR A 77 -3.20 3.21 -4.80
CA TYR A 77 -2.07 2.80 -3.96
C TYR A 77 -2.40 1.56 -3.12
N ILE A 78 -3.59 1.55 -2.52
CA ILE A 78 -4.04 0.44 -1.68
C ILE A 78 -4.12 -0.85 -2.51
N GLU A 79 -4.74 -0.79 -3.70
CA GLU A 79 -4.84 -1.94 -4.62
C GLU A 79 -3.45 -2.47 -5.02
N ASP A 80 -2.49 -1.60 -5.31
CA ASP A 80 -1.14 -2.01 -5.69
C ASP A 80 -0.37 -2.63 -4.52
N LEU A 81 -0.58 -2.13 -3.30
CA LEU A 81 -0.01 -2.70 -2.08
C LEU A 81 -0.63 -4.08 -1.78
N GLU A 82 -1.94 -4.23 -1.97
CA GLU A 82 -2.67 -5.49 -1.80
C GLU A 82 -2.25 -6.55 -2.82
N LYS A 83 -2.01 -6.18 -4.08
CA LYS A 83 -1.44 -7.09 -5.10
C LYS A 83 -0.06 -7.61 -4.70
N LYS A 84 0.67 -6.86 -3.88
CA LYS A 84 1.96 -7.27 -3.29
C LYS A 84 1.82 -8.03 -1.98
N GLY A 85 0.59 -8.33 -1.56
CA GLY A 85 0.26 -9.16 -0.40
C GLY A 85 0.14 -8.40 0.92
N TRP A 86 0.28 -7.07 0.93
CA TRP A 86 0.10 -6.26 2.12
C TRP A 86 -1.37 -5.95 2.35
N LYS A 87 -1.81 -6.06 3.60
CA LYS A 87 -3.16 -5.65 4.01
C LYS A 87 -3.06 -4.72 5.20
N GLU A 88 -3.88 -3.67 5.19
CA GLU A 88 -4.06 -2.85 6.39
C GLU A 88 -4.76 -3.70 7.46
N ILE A 89 -4.16 -3.82 8.63
CA ILE A 89 -4.67 -4.62 9.76
C ILE A 89 -5.11 -3.77 10.95
N ASN A 90 -4.67 -2.51 11.02
CA ASN A 90 -5.10 -1.55 12.03
C ASN A 90 -4.81 -0.11 11.56
N GLN A 91 -5.55 0.85 12.11
CA GLN A 91 -5.30 2.28 11.94
C GLN A 91 -5.56 3.01 13.25
N GLU A 92 -4.56 3.79 13.71
CA GLU A 92 -4.63 4.60 14.92
C GLU A 92 -4.15 6.02 14.61
N GLY A 93 -5.09 6.96 14.49
CA GLY A 93 -4.78 8.35 14.13
C GLY A 93 -4.11 8.45 12.75
N SER A 94 -2.89 8.99 12.72
CA SER A 94 -2.04 9.11 11.53
C SER A 94 -1.29 7.82 11.18
N MET A 95 -1.32 6.82 12.06
CA MET A 95 -0.59 5.57 11.89
C MET A 95 -1.47 4.51 11.25
N LYS A 96 -0.94 3.86 10.23
CA LYS A 96 -1.52 2.69 9.57
C LYS A 96 -0.60 1.50 9.72
N ILE A 97 -1.15 0.35 10.05
CA ILE A 97 -0.38 -0.88 10.24
C ILE A 97 -0.72 -1.83 9.10
N TYR A 98 0.30 -2.24 8.36
CA TYR A 98 0.18 -3.20 7.26
C TYR A 98 0.90 -4.49 7.60
N SER A 99 0.35 -5.62 7.15
CA SER A 99 1.04 -6.91 7.23
C SER A 99 0.89 -7.70 5.93
N ASN A 100 1.95 -8.43 5.58
CA ASN A 100 1.94 -9.42 4.51
C ASN A 100 1.90 -10.88 5.04
N GLY A 101 1.62 -11.05 6.33
CA GLY A 101 1.61 -12.34 7.04
C GLY A 101 2.98 -12.82 7.52
N LYS A 102 4.08 -12.20 7.09
CA LYS A 102 5.45 -12.48 7.55
C LYS A 102 6.06 -11.30 8.29
N GLU A 103 5.77 -10.10 7.82
CA GLU A 103 6.31 -8.84 8.28
C GLU A 103 5.18 -7.87 8.57
N THR A 104 5.48 -6.90 9.43
CA THR A 104 4.57 -5.82 9.80
C THR A 104 5.27 -4.48 9.60
N VAL A 105 4.60 -3.60 8.87
CA VAL A 105 5.05 -2.23 8.61
C VAL A 105 4.10 -1.25 9.27
N TRP A 106 4.67 -0.28 9.98
CA TRP A 106 3.97 0.92 10.43
C TRP A 106 4.24 2.05 9.45
N LEU A 107 3.17 2.68 9.00
CA LEU A 107 3.16 3.85 8.12
C LEU A 107 2.56 5.01 8.91
N GLU A 108 3.40 5.96 9.31
CA GLU A 108 2.98 7.17 10.03
C GLU A 108 2.92 8.35 9.06
N LEU A 109 1.74 8.93 8.90
CA LEU A 109 1.46 10.01 7.97
C LEU A 109 1.47 11.36 8.68
N ASN A 110 2.42 12.22 8.35
CA ASN A 110 2.41 13.62 8.78
C ASN A 110 1.96 14.53 7.63
N GLU A 111 1.93 15.83 7.88
CA GLU A 111 1.46 16.81 6.88
C GLU A 111 2.35 16.86 5.64
N GLU A 112 3.67 16.79 5.83
CA GLU A 112 4.67 16.97 4.75
C GLU A 112 5.57 15.73 4.54
N ASP A 113 5.59 14.82 5.51
CA ASP A 113 6.44 13.64 5.50
C ASP A 113 5.68 12.37 5.85
N VAL A 114 6.36 11.25 5.64
CA VAL A 114 5.91 9.92 6.00
C VAL A 114 7.05 9.14 6.61
N THR A 115 6.79 8.49 7.72
CA THR A 115 7.72 7.53 8.33
C THR A 115 7.23 6.11 8.08
N ILE A 116 8.12 5.25 7.57
CA ILE A 116 7.86 3.84 7.35
C ILE A 116 8.79 3.04 8.26
N SER A 117 8.22 2.14 9.06
CA SER A 117 8.93 1.35 10.06
C SER A 117 8.61 -0.14 9.91
N LEU A 118 9.64 -0.98 9.74
CA LEU A 118 9.53 -2.44 9.80
C LEU A 118 9.72 -2.92 11.23
N LEU A 119 8.79 -3.71 11.74
CA LEU A 119 8.86 -4.31 13.06
C LEU A 119 9.79 -5.54 13.07
N LYS A 120 10.41 -5.81 14.21
CA LYS A 120 11.19 -7.05 14.45
C LYS A 120 10.29 -8.23 14.78
#